data_AF-A0A7X7IQ76-F1
#
_entry.id   AF-A0A7X7IQ76-F1
#
_cell.length_a   1.000
_cell.length_b   1.000
_cell.length_c   1.000
_cell.angle_alpha   90.00
_cell.angle_beta   90.00
_cell.angle_gamma   90.00
#
_symmetry.space_group_name_H-M   'P 1'
#
loop_
_entity.id
_entity.type
_entity.pdbx_description
1 polymer ?
#
loop_
_entity_poly.entity_id
_entity_poly.type
_entity_poly.pdbx_seq_one_letter_code
_entity_poly.pdbx_strand_id
1 'polypeptide(L)'
;MSSTIGPVPSCFSRRRFLKGAASVAAAVSVPSLVPASVFGENAPSNRINIGCIGTGNQGFHDLNAFLPQPDCQVVAVSDVNAGSKGYNNPNDVRGRTPGKRLIEEYYAAESRAGGRAGCDAHADFRELIARDDIDAIMVVAPDHWHEHMTVLAVESGKDVYCEKPLGLTIAGQRRMVEAARRHERIVQTGSHERSNPYVRALCEFVRSGAIGKVERVECNVGRHNKVGPGPGWSPMPVPEGFDYKMWLGPAPDAPYHQDRCLYRFRFIRDYSGGQITNFGAHSLDIAQWGLGTDGTGPVEVEHVYADYLPKGSLFDAATHIHFRCKYADGTVLECRTAEPQVRCTFYGTDGVASIDNMG
;
A
#
# COMPACT_ATOMS: atom_id res chain seq x y z
N MET A 1 7.78 -41.52 -56.66
CA MET A 1 8.37 -42.16 -55.47
C MET A 1 7.67 -41.57 -54.26
N SER A 2 6.99 -42.43 -53.52
CA SER A 2 6.17 -42.11 -52.36
C SER A 2 7.06 -41.94 -51.13
N SER A 3 6.88 -40.86 -50.36
CA SER A 3 7.23 -40.86 -48.93
C SER A 3 6.40 -39.81 -48.19
N THR A 4 5.30 -40.29 -47.62
CA THR A 4 4.55 -39.67 -46.54
C THR A 4 5.46 -39.44 -45.32
N ILE A 5 5.63 -38.18 -44.91
CA ILE A 5 6.22 -37.82 -43.62
C ILE A 5 5.06 -37.59 -42.64
N GLY A 6 4.97 -38.45 -41.62
CA GLY A 6 3.94 -38.42 -40.59
C GLY A 6 4.07 -37.24 -39.61
N PRO A 7 3.07 -37.03 -38.75
CA PRO A 7 3.01 -35.88 -37.85
C PRO A 7 4.03 -35.99 -36.70
N VAL A 8 4.60 -34.84 -36.35
CA VAL A 8 5.49 -34.61 -35.20
C VAL A 8 4.68 -34.75 -33.90
N PRO A 9 5.14 -35.51 -32.88
CA PRO A 9 4.40 -35.63 -31.62
C PRO A 9 4.48 -34.35 -30.79
N SER A 10 3.32 -33.88 -30.36
CA SER A 10 3.07 -32.75 -29.49
C SER A 10 3.54 -32.95 -28.04
N CYS A 11 4.09 -31.86 -27.46
CA CYS A 11 3.88 -31.34 -26.11
C CYS A 11 3.80 -32.35 -24.94
N PHE A 12 4.81 -32.31 -24.06
CA PHE A 12 4.77 -32.93 -22.74
C PHE A 12 3.60 -32.36 -21.93
N SER A 13 2.54 -33.15 -21.75
CA SER A 13 1.41 -32.78 -20.88
C SER A 13 1.68 -33.19 -19.44
N ARG A 14 1.39 -32.28 -18.50
CA ARG A 14 1.55 -32.41 -17.03
C ARG A 14 0.88 -33.67 -16.42
N ARG A 15 0.02 -34.38 -17.16
CA ARG A 15 -0.65 -35.62 -16.71
C ARG A 15 0.19 -36.90 -16.80
N ARG A 16 1.32 -36.91 -17.53
CA ARG A 16 2.19 -38.11 -17.62
C ARG A 16 3.34 -38.13 -16.61
N PHE A 17 3.71 -36.97 -16.05
CA PHE A 17 4.72 -36.87 -14.98
C PHE A 17 4.25 -37.56 -13.69
N LEU A 18 2.97 -37.41 -13.34
CA LEU A 18 2.36 -38.06 -12.16
C LEU A 18 2.13 -39.57 -12.30
N LYS A 19 2.34 -40.17 -13.49
CA LYS A 19 2.28 -41.63 -13.70
C LYS A 19 3.64 -42.30 -13.89
N GLY A 20 4.73 -41.53 -13.94
CA GLY A 20 6.10 -42.04 -14.15
C GLY A 20 6.92 -42.23 -12.88
N ALA A 21 6.44 -41.77 -11.71
CA ALA A 21 7.20 -41.78 -10.46
C ALA A 21 7.00 -43.04 -9.59
N ALA A 22 6.32 -44.08 -10.11
CA ALA A 22 5.98 -45.28 -9.32
C ALA A 22 6.97 -46.44 -9.45
N SER A 23 8.10 -46.30 -10.16
CA SER A 23 8.97 -47.46 -10.43
C SER A 23 10.46 -47.15 -10.61
N VAL A 24 11.05 -46.39 -9.67
CA VAL A 24 12.49 -46.48 -9.38
C VAL A 24 12.67 -46.55 -7.86
N ALA A 25 12.58 -47.76 -7.31
CA ALA A 25 13.10 -48.08 -6.00
C ALA A 25 14.62 -48.23 -6.11
N ALA A 26 15.35 -47.13 -5.94
CA ALA A 26 16.79 -47.13 -5.73
C ALA A 26 17.07 -46.45 -4.40
N ALA A 27 17.76 -47.17 -3.52
CA ALA A 27 18.01 -46.83 -2.13
C ALA A 27 18.78 -45.51 -2.00
N VAL A 28 18.08 -44.45 -1.58
CA VAL A 28 18.67 -43.31 -0.89
C VAL A 28 18.04 -43.28 0.49
N SER A 29 18.83 -43.59 1.51
CA SER A 29 18.45 -43.47 2.92
C SER A 29 18.25 -42.00 3.27
N VAL A 30 17.09 -41.44 2.93
CA VAL A 30 16.59 -40.18 3.47
C VAL A 30 16.04 -40.47 4.87
N PRO A 31 16.39 -39.72 5.92
CA PRO A 31 15.78 -39.90 7.23
C PRO A 31 14.26 -39.74 7.10
N SER A 32 13.51 -40.81 7.32
CA SER A 32 12.06 -40.89 7.11
C SER A 32 11.24 -40.24 8.23
N LEU A 33 11.73 -39.14 8.78
CA LEU A 33 11.00 -38.27 9.69
C LEU A 33 10.89 -36.90 9.02
N VAL A 34 10.09 -36.83 7.96
CA VAL A 34 9.62 -35.54 7.45
C VAL A 34 8.44 -35.12 8.34
N PRO A 35 8.57 -34.05 9.14
CA PRO A 35 7.52 -33.64 10.06
C PRO A 35 6.22 -33.35 9.30
N ALA A 36 5.06 -33.65 9.91
CA ALA A 36 3.76 -33.35 9.30
C ALA A 36 3.58 -31.85 8.96
N SER A 37 4.36 -30.97 9.59
CA SER A 37 4.43 -29.55 9.26
C SER A 37 5.00 -29.24 7.87
N VAL A 38 5.61 -30.20 7.16
CA VAL A 38 6.17 -30.03 5.80
C VAL A 38 5.14 -30.31 4.69
N PHE A 39 4.02 -30.99 5.00
CA PHE A 39 2.98 -31.33 4.02
C PHE A 39 1.60 -30.73 4.34
N GLY A 40 1.50 -29.87 5.35
CA GLY A 40 0.27 -29.17 5.71
C GLY A 40 0.04 -27.88 4.90
N GLU A 41 -1.16 -27.32 5.00
CA GLU A 41 -1.53 -26.02 4.39
C GLU A 41 -0.52 -24.90 4.73
N ASN A 42 0.02 -24.92 5.95
CA ASN A 42 1.01 -23.95 6.46
C ASN A 42 2.48 -24.43 6.35
N ALA A 43 2.76 -25.39 5.45
CA ALA A 43 4.13 -25.83 5.20
C ALA A 43 5.01 -24.66 4.75
N PRO A 44 6.31 -24.62 5.10
CA PRO A 44 7.20 -23.54 4.69
C PRO A 44 7.20 -23.27 3.17
N SER A 45 7.00 -24.31 2.36
CA SER A 45 6.93 -24.21 0.89
C SER A 45 5.63 -23.63 0.34
N ASN A 46 4.60 -23.47 1.17
CA ASN A 46 3.28 -22.95 0.78
C ASN A 46 3.08 -21.49 1.22
N ARG A 47 4.06 -20.90 1.92
CA ARG A 47 3.96 -19.52 2.38
C ARG A 47 4.33 -18.55 1.27
N ILE A 48 3.60 -17.44 1.23
CA ILE A 48 3.95 -16.28 0.40
C ILE A 48 5.14 -15.57 1.05
N ASN A 49 6.26 -15.50 0.35
CA ASN A 49 7.43 -14.73 0.77
C ASN A 49 7.24 -13.25 0.39
N ILE A 50 7.26 -12.39 1.40
CA ILE A 50 6.99 -10.96 1.27
C ILE A 50 8.27 -10.16 1.45
N GLY A 51 8.51 -9.23 0.54
CA GLY A 51 9.46 -8.14 0.73
C GLY A 51 8.73 -6.84 1.10
N CYS A 52 9.25 -6.08 2.06
CA CYS A 52 8.65 -4.81 2.48
C CYS A 52 9.55 -3.61 2.11
N ILE A 53 9.03 -2.66 1.35
CA ILE A 53 9.71 -1.41 1.00
C ILE A 53 9.05 -0.27 1.76
N GLY A 54 9.81 0.40 2.63
CA GLY A 54 9.31 1.44 3.53
C GLY A 54 8.97 0.86 4.90
N THR A 55 9.87 1.05 5.86
CA THR A 55 9.76 0.55 7.24
C THR A 55 9.56 1.70 8.21
N GLY A 56 8.78 2.70 7.80
CA GLY A 56 8.36 3.83 8.62
C GLY A 56 7.20 3.48 9.55
N ASN A 57 6.39 4.49 9.91
CA ASN A 57 5.23 4.30 10.78
C ASN A 57 4.24 3.27 10.25
N GLN A 58 3.73 3.51 9.04
CA GLN A 58 2.74 2.62 8.42
C GLN A 58 3.37 1.26 8.11
N GLY A 59 4.60 1.23 7.60
CA GLY A 59 5.31 -0.03 7.33
C GLY A 59 5.45 -0.90 8.59
N PHE A 60 5.70 -0.32 9.76
CA PHE A 60 5.68 -1.07 11.02
C PHE A 60 4.29 -1.57 11.40
N HIS A 61 3.24 -0.79 11.17
CA HIS A 61 1.87 -1.23 11.40
C HIS A 61 1.54 -2.44 10.52
N ASP A 62 1.83 -2.33 9.23
CA ASP A 62 1.57 -3.39 8.25
C ASP A 62 2.40 -4.63 8.56
N LEU A 63 3.70 -4.49 8.87
CA LEU A 63 4.54 -5.60 9.30
C LEU A 63 3.95 -6.33 10.52
N ASN A 64 3.46 -5.61 11.53
CA ASN A 64 2.82 -6.24 12.69
C ASN A 64 1.48 -6.93 12.35
N ALA A 65 0.80 -6.53 11.29
CA ALA A 65 -0.40 -7.20 10.80
C ALA A 65 -0.08 -8.46 9.97
N PHE A 66 1.03 -8.45 9.21
CA PHE A 66 1.47 -9.57 8.36
C PHE A 66 2.25 -10.65 9.12
N LEU A 67 3.10 -10.29 10.08
CA LEU A 67 3.93 -11.25 10.85
C LEU A 67 3.15 -12.41 11.49
N PRO A 68 1.94 -12.20 12.05
CA PRO A 68 1.13 -13.26 12.62
C PRO A 68 0.41 -14.16 11.60
N GLN A 69 0.37 -13.79 10.33
CA GLN A 69 -0.33 -14.57 9.32
C GLN A 69 0.45 -15.86 9.01
N PRO A 70 -0.19 -17.04 9.09
CA PRO A 70 0.51 -18.32 8.95
C PRO A 70 0.83 -18.70 7.49
N ASP A 71 0.13 -18.09 6.55
CA ASP A 71 0.21 -18.27 5.09
C ASP A 71 1.24 -17.35 4.41
N CYS A 72 1.92 -16.49 5.18
CA CYS A 72 3.00 -15.65 4.67
C CYS A 72 4.20 -15.56 5.62
N GLN A 73 5.31 -15.03 5.11
CA GLN A 73 6.48 -14.63 5.88
C GLN A 73 7.17 -13.44 5.22
N VAL A 74 7.76 -12.56 6.02
CA VAL A 74 8.54 -11.41 5.56
C VAL A 74 10.01 -11.80 5.56
N VAL A 75 10.63 -11.83 4.38
CA VAL A 75 12.01 -12.33 4.20
C VAL A 75 13.02 -11.22 3.91
N ALA A 76 12.54 -10.03 3.55
CA ALA A 76 13.40 -8.88 3.31
C ALA A 76 12.68 -7.55 3.59
N VAL A 77 13.46 -6.55 4.01
CA VAL A 77 13.04 -5.15 4.12
C VAL A 77 13.93 -4.23 3.31
N SER A 78 13.39 -3.11 2.86
CA SER A 78 14.14 -2.02 2.27
C SER A 78 13.69 -0.67 2.79
N ASP A 79 14.65 0.17 3.16
CA ASP A 79 14.42 1.56 3.52
C ASP A 79 15.72 2.35 3.31
N VAL A 80 15.61 3.54 2.74
CA VAL A 80 16.74 4.46 2.53
C VAL A 80 17.24 5.06 3.84
N ASN A 81 16.41 5.07 4.89
CA ASN A 81 16.78 5.43 6.23
C ASN A 81 17.24 4.18 7.00
N ALA A 82 18.51 4.10 7.37
CA ALA A 82 19.04 3.00 8.17
C ALA A 82 18.34 2.90 9.54
N GLY A 83 17.99 4.04 10.14
CA GLY A 83 17.25 4.11 11.39
C GLY A 83 17.31 5.49 12.02
N SER A 84 16.16 6.07 12.36
CA SER A 84 16.10 7.37 13.05
C SER A 84 14.86 7.52 13.94
N LYS A 85 14.90 8.53 14.83
CA LYS A 85 13.78 8.97 15.66
C LYS A 85 12.87 9.95 14.91
N GLY A 86 11.77 10.36 15.53
CA GLY A 86 10.90 11.44 15.01
C GLY A 86 9.72 10.96 14.16
N TYR A 87 9.31 9.72 14.40
CA TYR A 87 8.19 9.05 13.76
C TYR A 87 6.86 9.36 14.48
N ASN A 88 5.94 8.40 14.67
CA ASN A 88 4.63 8.69 15.26
C ASN A 88 4.76 9.25 16.68
N ASN A 89 5.48 8.53 17.53
CA ASN A 89 6.02 9.06 18.78
C ASN A 89 7.42 9.65 18.52
N PRO A 90 7.80 10.80 19.11
CA PRO A 90 9.16 11.33 19.00
C PRO A 90 10.27 10.33 19.36
N ASN A 91 9.97 9.36 20.24
CA ASN A 91 10.90 8.33 20.67
C ASN A 91 10.88 7.05 19.82
N ASP A 92 9.92 6.93 18.89
CA ASP A 92 9.88 5.79 17.97
C ASP A 92 11.12 5.80 17.07
N VAL A 93 11.84 4.69 17.07
CA VAL A 93 12.89 4.42 16.08
C VAL A 93 12.30 3.53 15.00
N ARG A 94 12.41 3.98 13.75
CA ARG A 94 11.97 3.25 12.55
C ARG A 94 13.02 3.38 11.45
N GLY A 95 12.83 2.68 10.34
CA GLY A 95 13.82 2.55 9.26
C GLY A 95 14.35 1.11 9.15
N ARG A 96 15.30 0.93 8.23
CA ARG A 96 15.75 -0.37 7.72
C ARG A 96 16.19 -1.33 8.83
N THR A 97 17.11 -0.89 9.69
CA THR A 97 17.66 -1.73 10.77
C THR A 97 16.61 -2.05 11.84
N PRO A 98 15.83 -1.08 12.34
CA PRO A 98 14.67 -1.37 13.19
C PRO A 98 13.65 -2.34 12.57
N GLY A 99 13.32 -2.19 11.28
CA GLY A 99 12.37 -3.04 10.58
C GLY A 99 12.84 -4.49 10.49
N LYS A 100 14.12 -4.70 10.13
CA LYS A 100 14.75 -6.02 10.18
C LYS A 100 14.69 -6.63 11.57
N ARG A 101 15.05 -5.85 12.60
CA ARG A 101 15.06 -6.31 13.99
C ARG A 101 13.68 -6.76 14.46
N LEU A 102 12.62 -5.99 14.14
CA LEU A 102 11.23 -6.36 14.47
C LEU A 102 10.89 -7.77 13.96
N ILE A 103 11.26 -8.06 12.72
CA ILE A 103 10.97 -9.35 12.07
C ILE A 103 11.79 -10.48 12.71
N GLU A 104 13.10 -10.27 12.90
CA GLU A 104 13.98 -11.28 13.50
C GLU A 104 13.59 -11.59 14.96
N GLU A 105 13.24 -10.58 15.75
CA GLU A 105 12.76 -10.76 17.13
C GLU A 105 11.44 -11.53 17.17
N TYR A 106 10.51 -11.21 16.26
CA TYR A 106 9.25 -11.94 16.16
C TYR A 106 9.46 -13.42 15.82
N TYR A 107 10.30 -13.72 14.82
CA TYR A 107 10.59 -15.11 14.41
C TYR A 107 11.42 -15.88 15.44
N ALA A 108 12.28 -15.22 16.21
CA ALA A 108 13.00 -15.85 17.31
C ALA A 108 12.10 -16.19 18.50
N ALA A 109 11.11 -15.33 18.79
CA ALA A 109 10.16 -15.55 19.88
C ALA A 109 9.10 -16.62 19.55
N GLU A 110 8.78 -16.79 18.27
CA GLU A 110 7.84 -17.80 17.83
C GLU A 110 8.49 -19.20 17.91
N SER A 111 7.98 -20.09 18.77
CA SER A 111 8.41 -21.49 18.91
C SER A 111 8.27 -22.32 17.62
N ARG A 112 7.73 -21.72 16.55
CA ARG A 112 7.64 -22.23 15.17
C ARG A 112 8.83 -21.85 14.29
N ALA A 113 9.93 -21.36 14.86
CA ALA A 113 11.17 -20.99 14.16
C ALA A 113 11.78 -22.09 13.25
N GLY A 114 11.31 -23.33 13.34
CA GLY A 114 11.73 -24.46 12.49
C GLY A 114 11.34 -24.38 11.01
N GLY A 115 11.25 -23.17 10.43
CA GLY A 115 10.99 -22.98 9.00
C GLY A 115 10.66 -21.56 8.53
N ARG A 116 10.90 -20.51 9.32
CA ARG A 116 10.82 -19.11 8.85
C ARG A 116 12.22 -18.61 8.50
N ALA A 117 12.40 -18.02 7.33
CA ALA A 117 13.69 -17.46 6.93
C ALA A 117 14.04 -16.24 7.79
N GLY A 118 15.34 -15.92 7.88
CA GLY A 118 15.77 -14.64 8.44
C GLY A 118 15.30 -13.46 7.57
N CYS A 119 15.53 -12.23 8.03
CA CYS A 119 15.20 -11.03 7.28
C CYS A 119 16.46 -10.35 6.73
N ASP A 120 16.56 -10.24 5.41
CA ASP A 120 17.59 -9.40 4.78
C ASP A 120 17.16 -7.93 4.74
N ALA A 121 18.13 -7.03 4.61
CA ALA A 121 17.90 -5.60 4.68
C ALA A 121 18.68 -4.87 3.58
N HIS A 122 17.95 -4.17 2.71
CA HIS A 122 18.50 -3.50 1.53
C HIS A 122 18.32 -1.98 1.61
N ALA A 123 19.39 -1.22 1.36
CA ALA A 123 19.27 0.23 1.23
C ALA A 123 18.54 0.62 -0.07
N ASP A 124 18.74 -0.18 -1.11
CA ASP A 124 18.14 -0.01 -2.41
C ASP A 124 17.02 -1.03 -2.62
N PHE A 125 15.80 -0.56 -2.83
CA PHE A 125 14.64 -1.42 -2.99
C PHE A 125 14.73 -2.33 -4.22
N ARG A 126 15.56 -1.96 -5.21
CA ARG A 126 15.77 -2.75 -6.43
C ARG A 126 16.47 -4.08 -6.14
N GLU A 127 17.37 -4.11 -5.15
CA GLU A 127 18.01 -5.35 -4.71
C GLU A 127 17.00 -6.30 -4.09
N LEU A 128 16.05 -5.76 -3.31
CA LEU A 128 14.96 -6.54 -2.73
C LEU A 128 14.03 -7.08 -3.83
N ILE A 129 13.62 -6.25 -4.79
CA ILE A 129 12.75 -6.69 -5.90
C ILE A 129 13.42 -7.76 -6.78
N ALA A 130 14.74 -7.69 -6.97
CA ALA A 130 15.50 -8.62 -7.79
C ALA A 130 15.62 -10.03 -7.20
N ARG A 131 15.13 -10.26 -5.98
CA ARG A 131 15.19 -11.57 -5.33
C ARG A 131 14.20 -12.56 -5.93
N ASP A 132 14.69 -13.73 -6.32
CA ASP A 132 13.88 -14.80 -6.89
C ASP A 132 12.98 -15.49 -5.85
N ASP A 133 13.35 -15.43 -4.56
CA ASP A 133 12.60 -16.08 -3.47
C ASP A 133 11.42 -15.25 -2.96
N ILE A 134 11.23 -14.02 -3.42
CA ILE A 134 10.10 -13.16 -3.03
C ILE A 134 8.95 -13.34 -4.01
N ASP A 135 7.74 -13.56 -3.48
CA ASP A 135 6.51 -13.72 -4.25
C ASP A 135 5.74 -12.39 -4.36
N ALA A 136 5.72 -11.61 -3.28
CA ALA A 136 4.95 -10.37 -3.19
C ALA A 136 5.74 -9.22 -2.53
N ILE A 137 5.43 -7.99 -2.94
CA ILE A 137 6.06 -6.77 -2.44
C ILE A 137 5.01 -5.90 -1.74
N MET A 138 5.30 -5.53 -0.50
CA MET A 138 4.57 -4.52 0.25
C MET A 138 5.26 -3.16 0.05
N VAL A 139 4.57 -2.22 -0.60
CA VAL A 139 5.05 -0.85 -0.88
C VAL A 139 4.40 0.11 0.11
N VAL A 140 5.21 0.62 1.04
CA VAL A 140 4.80 1.53 2.13
C VAL A 140 5.74 2.75 2.19
N ALA A 141 6.12 3.22 1.01
CA ALA A 141 6.97 4.39 0.80
C ALA A 141 6.13 5.69 0.78
N PRO A 142 6.76 6.87 0.62
CA PRO A 142 6.00 8.09 0.31
C PRO A 142 5.29 8.02 -1.05
N ASP A 143 4.20 8.79 -1.22
CA ASP A 143 3.27 8.67 -2.36
C ASP A 143 3.95 8.86 -3.74
N HIS A 144 5.01 9.67 -3.82
CA HIS A 144 5.77 9.88 -5.08
C HIS A 144 6.54 8.66 -5.55
N TRP A 145 6.75 7.66 -4.68
CA TRP A 145 7.46 6.42 -4.99
C TRP A 145 6.55 5.26 -5.38
N HIS A 146 5.27 5.30 -5.00
CA HIS A 146 4.35 4.17 -5.16
C HIS A 146 4.30 3.64 -6.59
N GLU A 147 4.22 4.54 -7.57
CA GLU A 147 4.16 4.17 -8.98
C GLU A 147 5.39 3.36 -9.42
N HIS A 148 6.59 3.92 -9.23
CA HIS A 148 7.83 3.33 -9.72
C HIS A 148 8.12 1.99 -9.04
N MET A 149 7.91 1.92 -7.72
CA MET A 149 8.13 0.69 -6.96
C MET A 149 7.14 -0.41 -7.35
N THR A 150 5.85 -0.05 -7.52
CA THR A 150 4.81 -1.02 -7.91
C THR A 150 5.02 -1.52 -9.33
N VAL A 151 5.26 -0.63 -10.29
CA VAL A 151 5.48 -1.01 -11.69
C VAL A 151 6.71 -1.92 -11.79
N LEU A 152 7.82 -1.56 -11.14
CA LEU A 152 9.03 -2.38 -11.19
C LEU A 152 8.81 -3.77 -10.54
N ALA A 153 8.12 -3.84 -9.40
CA ALA A 153 7.80 -5.11 -8.76
C ALA A 153 6.93 -6.01 -9.66
N VAL A 154 5.89 -5.43 -10.26
CA VAL A 154 4.98 -6.13 -11.17
C VAL A 154 5.70 -6.61 -12.42
N GLU A 155 6.53 -5.76 -13.04
CA GLU A 155 7.35 -6.13 -14.21
C GLU A 155 8.35 -7.24 -13.87
N SER A 156 8.80 -7.31 -12.61
CA SER A 156 9.67 -8.37 -12.07
C SER A 156 8.89 -9.63 -11.65
N GLY A 157 7.61 -9.74 -12.00
CA GLY A 157 6.78 -10.91 -11.76
C GLY A 157 6.19 -11.03 -10.36
N LYS A 158 6.31 -9.98 -9.53
CA LYS A 158 5.85 -9.98 -8.13
C LYS A 158 4.41 -9.47 -8.03
N ASP A 159 3.64 -10.04 -7.11
CA ASP A 159 2.38 -9.44 -6.67
C ASP A 159 2.67 -8.24 -5.75
N VAL A 160 1.74 -7.29 -5.64
CA VAL A 160 1.97 -6.05 -4.89
C VAL A 160 0.81 -5.72 -3.96
N TYR A 161 1.14 -5.44 -2.71
CA TYR A 161 0.29 -4.65 -1.82
C TYR A 161 0.89 -3.25 -1.74
N CYS A 162 0.15 -2.22 -2.13
CA CYS A 162 0.63 -0.83 -2.10
C CYS A 162 -0.24 0.00 -1.16
N GLU A 163 0.36 0.68 -0.19
CA GLU A 163 -0.38 1.55 0.72
C GLU A 163 -1.09 2.68 -0.01
N LYS A 164 -2.14 3.21 0.65
CA LYS A 164 -2.86 4.37 0.15
C LYS A 164 -2.10 5.67 0.49
N PRO A 165 -2.26 6.74 -0.29
CA PRO A 165 -2.97 6.81 -1.58
C PRO A 165 -2.23 6.04 -2.67
N LEU A 166 -2.94 5.50 -3.67
CA LEU A 166 -2.34 4.61 -4.69
C LEU A 166 -1.12 5.23 -5.40
N GLY A 167 -1.10 6.54 -5.60
CA GLY A 167 0.09 7.26 -6.06
C GLY A 167 -0.16 8.75 -6.18
N LEU A 168 0.88 9.52 -6.51
CA LEU A 168 0.82 10.98 -6.57
C LEU A 168 0.00 11.54 -7.74
N THR A 169 -0.03 10.86 -8.88
CA THR A 169 -0.70 11.36 -10.10
C THR A 169 -1.66 10.34 -10.70
N ILE A 170 -2.75 10.81 -11.30
CA ILE A 170 -3.72 9.95 -12.02
C ILE A 170 -3.01 9.19 -13.15
N ALA A 171 -2.13 9.85 -13.90
CA ALA A 171 -1.39 9.21 -15.00
C ALA A 171 -0.49 8.07 -14.50
N GLY A 172 0.19 8.27 -13.36
CA GLY A 172 0.99 7.23 -12.71
C GLY A 172 0.16 6.04 -12.25
N GLN A 173 -0.97 6.30 -11.58
CA GLN A 173 -1.90 5.25 -11.16
C GLN A 173 -2.43 4.44 -12.35
N ARG A 174 -2.72 5.07 -13.50
CA ARG A 174 -3.11 4.36 -14.72
C ARG A 174 -2.00 3.44 -15.24
N ARG A 175 -0.73 3.85 -15.16
CA ARG A 175 0.41 3.00 -15.52
C ARG A 175 0.55 1.81 -14.57
N MET A 176 0.28 1.98 -13.28
CA MET A 176 0.24 0.86 -12.32
C MET A 176 -0.83 -0.17 -12.70
N VAL A 177 -2.05 0.29 -13.01
CA VAL A 177 -3.15 -0.58 -13.45
C VAL A 177 -2.82 -1.29 -14.77
N GLU A 178 -2.21 -0.59 -15.71
CA GLU A 178 -1.76 -1.17 -16.98
C GLU A 178 -0.70 -2.25 -16.77
N ALA A 179 0.32 -1.98 -15.94
CA ALA A 179 1.36 -2.94 -15.62
C ALA A 179 0.78 -4.19 -14.96
N ALA A 180 -0.09 -4.04 -13.96
CA ALA A 180 -0.74 -5.15 -13.26
C ALA A 180 -1.49 -6.07 -14.25
N ARG A 181 -2.26 -5.48 -15.16
CA ARG A 181 -3.02 -6.22 -16.18
C ARG A 181 -2.12 -6.88 -17.22
N ARG A 182 -1.08 -6.17 -17.68
CA ARG A 182 -0.15 -6.65 -18.71
C ARG A 182 0.67 -7.84 -18.22
N HIS A 183 1.11 -7.82 -16.96
CA HIS A 183 1.94 -8.85 -16.35
C HIS A 183 1.12 -9.88 -15.54
N GLU A 184 -0.21 -9.79 -15.59
CA GLU A 184 -1.13 -10.69 -14.90
C GLU A 184 -0.78 -10.86 -13.42
N ARG A 185 -0.45 -9.74 -12.75
CA ARG A 185 -0.09 -9.68 -11.32
C ARG A 185 -1.25 -9.14 -10.49
N ILE A 186 -1.32 -9.59 -9.25
CA ILE A 186 -2.28 -9.09 -8.27
C ILE A 186 -1.70 -7.79 -7.68
N VAL A 187 -2.47 -6.72 -7.76
CA VAL A 187 -2.14 -5.44 -7.11
C VAL A 187 -3.31 -5.02 -6.24
N GLN A 188 -3.07 -4.87 -4.94
CA GLN A 188 -4.05 -4.41 -3.97
C GLN A 188 -3.60 -3.10 -3.32
N THR A 189 -4.50 -2.12 -3.28
CA THR A 189 -4.28 -0.88 -2.51
C THR A 189 -4.65 -1.09 -1.04
N GLY A 190 -3.88 -0.50 -0.13
CA GLY A 190 -4.13 -0.48 1.32
C GLY A 190 -5.32 0.38 1.77
N SER A 191 -6.47 0.26 1.10
CA SER A 191 -7.72 0.92 1.51
C SER A 191 -8.40 0.15 2.64
N HIS A 192 -7.82 0.18 3.85
CA HIS A 192 -8.22 -0.66 4.99
C HIS A 192 -9.69 -0.53 5.40
N GLU A 193 -10.29 0.65 5.20
CA GLU A 193 -11.71 0.86 5.53
C GLU A 193 -12.65 -0.04 4.72
N ARG A 194 -12.23 -0.54 3.55
CA ARG A 194 -13.01 -1.54 2.80
C ARG A 194 -13.05 -2.92 3.49
N SER A 195 -12.07 -3.20 4.35
CA SER A 195 -12.02 -4.41 5.18
C SER A 195 -12.61 -4.18 6.58
N ASN A 196 -12.99 -2.95 6.93
CA ASN A 196 -13.65 -2.64 8.19
C ASN A 196 -15.11 -3.11 8.15
N PRO A 197 -15.54 -4.02 9.05
CA PRO A 197 -16.89 -4.59 9.01
C PRO A 197 -17.99 -3.55 9.21
N TYR A 198 -17.73 -2.46 9.96
CA TYR A 198 -18.71 -1.39 10.18
C TYR A 198 -18.90 -0.54 8.91
N VAL A 199 -17.80 -0.15 8.25
CA VAL A 199 -17.84 0.57 6.97
C VAL A 199 -18.50 -0.29 5.90
N ARG A 200 -18.17 -1.59 5.86
CA ARG A 200 -18.80 -2.53 4.94
C ARG A 200 -20.31 -2.61 5.16
N ALA A 201 -20.75 -2.80 6.40
CA ALA A 201 -22.17 -2.87 6.73
C ALA A 201 -22.90 -1.57 6.35
N LEU A 202 -22.29 -0.40 6.60
CA LEU A 202 -22.85 0.89 6.19
C LEU A 202 -22.99 0.99 4.67
N CYS A 203 -21.93 0.71 3.91
CA CYS A 203 -21.96 0.80 2.45
C CYS A 203 -22.97 -0.19 1.86
N GLU A 204 -23.03 -1.43 2.36
CA GLU A 204 -24.04 -2.42 1.95
C GLU A 204 -25.46 -1.94 2.29
N PHE A 205 -25.66 -1.33 3.46
CA PHE A 205 -26.96 -0.75 3.86
C PHE A 205 -27.40 0.37 2.90
N VAL A 206 -26.51 1.33 2.61
CA VAL A 206 -26.78 2.43 1.65
C VAL A 206 -27.10 1.85 0.27
N ARG A 207 -26.28 0.93 -0.23
CA ARG A 207 -26.44 0.32 -1.56
C ARG A 207 -27.68 -0.56 -1.68
N SER A 208 -28.24 -1.05 -0.58
CA SER A 208 -29.50 -1.80 -0.59
C SER A 208 -30.73 -0.91 -0.82
N GLY A 209 -30.56 0.41 -0.81
CA GLY A 209 -31.65 1.39 -0.95
C GLY A 209 -32.36 1.69 0.36
N ALA A 210 -31.82 1.26 1.51
CA ALA A 210 -32.47 1.40 2.81
C ALA A 210 -32.67 2.86 3.27
N ILE A 211 -31.96 3.82 2.66
CA ILE A 211 -32.15 5.27 2.87
C ILE A 211 -32.80 5.97 1.68
N GLY A 212 -33.38 5.23 0.74
CA GLY A 212 -33.94 5.76 -0.50
C GLY A 212 -32.86 6.19 -1.50
N LYS A 213 -33.18 7.13 -2.39
CA LYS A 213 -32.21 7.66 -3.38
C LYS A 213 -31.23 8.59 -2.67
N VAL A 214 -29.93 8.32 -2.75
CA VAL A 214 -28.90 9.21 -2.22
C VAL A 214 -28.81 10.48 -3.05
N GLU A 215 -29.08 11.64 -2.45
CA GLU A 215 -29.03 12.94 -3.12
C GLU A 215 -27.72 13.67 -2.82
N ARG A 216 -27.18 13.45 -1.62
CA ARG A 216 -26.01 14.18 -1.13
C ARG A 216 -25.14 13.33 -0.23
N VAL A 217 -23.82 13.51 -0.36
CA VAL A 217 -22.82 12.92 0.54
C VAL A 217 -21.97 14.03 1.15
N GLU A 218 -21.71 13.96 2.45
CA GLU A 218 -20.75 14.83 3.11
C GLU A 218 -19.52 14.03 3.54
N CYS A 219 -18.34 14.54 3.21
CA CYS A 219 -17.07 13.98 3.68
C CYS A 219 -16.30 14.99 4.51
N ASN A 220 -15.72 14.51 5.62
CA ASN A 220 -14.73 15.27 6.37
C ASN A 220 -13.33 14.80 6.02
N VAL A 221 -12.39 15.75 5.98
CA VAL A 221 -10.96 15.47 5.92
C VAL A 221 -10.26 16.23 7.04
N GLY A 222 -9.42 15.56 7.81
CA GLY A 222 -8.69 16.19 8.91
C GLY A 222 -7.83 17.38 8.44
N ARG A 223 -7.65 18.36 9.31
CA ARG A 223 -6.78 19.50 9.03
C ARG A 223 -5.32 19.06 8.90
N HIS A 224 -4.53 19.87 8.21
CA HIS A 224 -3.07 19.86 8.38
C HIS A 224 -2.71 19.88 9.88
N ASN A 225 -2.08 18.81 10.35
CA ASN A 225 -1.87 18.50 11.77
C ASN A 225 -0.40 18.65 12.22
N LYS A 226 0.41 19.37 11.45
CA LYS A 226 1.80 19.74 11.77
C LYS A 226 2.00 21.23 11.50
N VAL A 227 2.94 21.82 12.22
CA VAL A 227 3.42 23.18 11.97
C VAL A 227 4.61 23.07 11.03
N GLY A 228 4.52 23.69 9.86
CA GLY A 228 5.59 23.72 8.88
C GLY A 228 6.56 24.88 9.10
N PRO A 229 7.82 24.75 8.63
CA PRO A 229 8.71 25.89 8.51
C PRO A 229 8.09 26.96 7.60
N GLY A 230 7.96 28.17 8.14
CA GLY A 230 7.46 29.32 7.39
C GLY A 230 8.48 29.89 6.39
N PRO A 231 8.19 31.06 5.80
CA PRO A 231 9.12 31.75 4.92
C PRO A 231 10.47 31.98 5.61
N GLY A 232 11.56 31.79 4.88
CA GLY A 232 12.92 31.93 5.41
C GLY A 232 13.48 30.68 6.10
N TRP A 233 12.79 29.53 5.98
CA TRP A 233 13.38 28.24 6.36
C TRP A 233 14.72 28.04 5.63
N SER A 234 15.64 27.31 6.28
CA SER A 234 16.99 27.08 5.77
C SER A 234 17.29 25.59 5.70
N PRO A 235 18.08 25.12 4.71
CA PRO A 235 18.52 23.73 4.64
C PRO A 235 19.20 23.22 5.91
N MET A 236 19.13 21.91 6.11
CA MET A 236 19.86 21.17 7.15
C MET A 236 20.84 20.18 6.51
N PRO A 237 21.89 19.75 7.23
CA PRO A 237 22.71 18.62 6.79
C PRO A 237 21.87 17.34 6.78
N VAL A 238 22.09 16.49 5.78
CA VAL A 238 21.49 15.16 5.73
C VAL A 238 22.05 14.32 6.89
N PRO A 239 21.20 13.68 7.71
CA PRO A 239 21.67 12.85 8.82
C PRO A 239 22.41 11.62 8.30
N GLU A 240 23.37 11.14 9.10
CA GLU A 240 24.08 9.90 8.83
C GLU A 240 23.11 8.73 8.69
N GLY A 241 23.38 7.84 7.73
CA GLY A 241 22.57 6.65 7.48
C GLY A 241 21.27 6.90 6.72
N PHE A 242 21.03 8.12 6.20
CA PHE A 242 19.86 8.43 5.37
C PHE A 242 20.28 8.76 3.94
N ASP A 243 19.94 7.88 2.98
CA ASP A 243 20.12 8.18 1.56
C ASP A 243 19.01 9.12 1.06
N TYR A 244 19.24 10.42 1.26
CA TYR A 244 18.29 11.45 0.90
C TYR A 244 18.13 11.61 -0.63
N LYS A 245 19.15 11.29 -1.42
CA LYS A 245 19.05 11.36 -2.88
C LYS A 245 18.09 10.28 -3.39
N MET A 246 18.21 9.06 -2.89
CA MET A 246 17.23 8.01 -3.17
C MET A 246 15.87 8.33 -2.57
N TRP A 247 15.80 8.99 -1.40
CA TRP A 247 14.52 9.40 -0.84
C TRP A 247 13.75 10.36 -1.76
N LEU A 248 14.43 11.37 -2.33
CA LEU A 248 13.84 12.29 -3.32
C LEU A 248 13.37 11.54 -4.56
N GLY A 249 14.25 10.71 -5.14
CA GLY A 249 13.87 9.81 -6.21
C GLY A 249 13.31 10.51 -7.45
N PRO A 250 12.06 10.23 -7.85
CA PRO A 250 11.45 10.85 -9.02
C PRO A 250 11.00 12.31 -8.80
N ALA A 251 11.02 12.80 -7.56
CA ALA A 251 10.65 14.18 -7.26
C ALA A 251 11.78 15.17 -7.62
N PRO A 252 11.49 16.48 -7.79
CA PRO A 252 12.52 17.49 -8.06
C PRO A 252 13.63 17.51 -6.99
N ASP A 253 14.84 17.82 -7.43
CA ASP A 253 15.97 18.05 -6.52
C ASP A 253 15.65 19.18 -5.53
N ALA A 254 15.79 18.91 -4.24
CA ALA A 254 15.52 19.86 -3.18
C ALA A 254 16.49 19.69 -2.01
N PRO A 255 16.92 20.75 -1.32
CA PRO A 255 17.79 20.62 -0.17
C PRO A 255 17.08 19.94 1.00
N TYR A 256 17.84 19.18 1.78
CA TYR A 256 17.31 18.48 2.94
C TYR A 256 16.82 19.45 4.02
N HIS A 257 15.70 19.08 4.63
CA HIS A 257 15.20 19.62 5.89
C HIS A 257 14.47 18.49 6.60
N GLN A 258 14.58 18.36 7.92
CA GLN A 258 13.93 17.27 8.66
C GLN A 258 12.41 17.24 8.45
N ASP A 259 11.78 18.41 8.30
CA ASP A 259 10.34 18.52 8.08
C ASP A 259 9.92 18.16 6.65
N ARG A 260 10.85 17.95 5.73
CA ARG A 260 10.55 17.48 4.37
C ARG A 260 10.19 15.99 4.35
N CYS A 261 10.73 15.24 5.30
CA CYS A 261 10.73 13.78 5.31
C CYS A 261 9.75 13.23 6.36
N LEU A 262 9.76 11.90 6.51
CA LEU A 262 8.92 11.17 7.47
C LEU A 262 7.44 11.55 7.32
N TYR A 263 6.65 11.65 8.39
CA TYR A 263 5.22 11.94 8.25
C TYR A 263 4.91 13.23 7.48
N ARG A 264 5.81 14.22 7.51
CA ARG A 264 5.60 15.58 7.01
C ARG A 264 5.77 15.75 5.50
N PHE A 265 6.30 14.74 4.80
CA PHE A 265 6.31 14.75 3.32
C PHE A 265 4.91 15.03 2.76
N ARG A 266 3.86 14.62 3.49
CA ARG A 266 2.45 14.80 3.13
C ARG A 266 2.10 16.25 2.81
N PHE A 267 2.81 17.20 3.39
CA PHE A 267 2.49 18.63 3.27
C PHE A 267 3.27 19.33 2.15
N ILE A 268 3.95 18.57 1.30
CA ILE A 268 4.74 19.05 0.18
C ILE A 268 4.23 18.40 -1.10
N ARG A 269 3.77 19.23 -2.04
CA ARG A 269 3.06 18.80 -3.26
C ARG A 269 3.90 17.97 -4.22
N ASP A 270 5.21 18.08 -4.14
CA ASP A 270 6.14 17.23 -4.88
C ASP A 270 6.11 15.77 -4.41
N TYR A 271 5.65 15.51 -3.17
CA TYR A 271 5.65 14.17 -2.57
C TYR A 271 4.25 13.63 -2.29
N SER A 272 3.24 14.50 -2.09
CA SER A 272 1.88 14.12 -1.69
C SER A 272 0.86 15.25 -1.91
N GLY A 273 -0.43 14.92 -1.91
CA GLY A 273 -1.54 15.88 -2.06
C GLY A 273 -2.08 16.47 -0.76
N GLY A 274 -1.35 16.41 0.36
CA GLY A 274 -1.85 16.91 1.65
C GLY A 274 -2.84 15.98 2.33
N GLN A 275 -3.66 16.53 3.22
CA GLN A 275 -4.67 15.73 3.92
C GLN A 275 -5.79 15.25 3.00
N ILE A 276 -6.03 15.93 1.86
CA ILE A 276 -6.98 15.47 0.85
C ILE A 276 -6.62 14.06 0.37
N THR A 277 -5.34 13.79 0.08
CA THR A 277 -4.94 12.46 -0.38
C THR A 277 -4.63 11.51 0.77
N ASN A 278 -4.24 12.02 1.95
CA ASN A 278 -3.94 11.16 3.10
C ASN A 278 -5.19 10.63 3.83
N PHE A 279 -6.05 11.54 4.31
CA PHE A 279 -7.30 11.19 5.01
C PHE A 279 -8.49 11.14 4.06
N GLY A 280 -8.50 11.93 2.99
CA GLY A 280 -9.57 11.82 1.98
C GLY A 280 -9.54 10.48 1.24
N ALA A 281 -8.40 9.79 1.15
CA ALA A 281 -8.35 8.39 0.69
C ALA A 281 -9.17 7.42 1.55
N HIS A 282 -9.60 7.83 2.75
CA HIS A 282 -10.57 7.09 3.56
C HIS A 282 -11.98 7.58 3.26
N SER A 283 -12.31 8.84 3.59
CA SER A 283 -13.69 9.34 3.50
C SER A 283 -14.25 9.35 2.08
N LEU A 284 -13.43 9.70 1.08
CA LEU A 284 -13.87 9.73 -0.32
C LEU A 284 -13.98 8.32 -0.90
N ASP A 285 -13.17 7.38 -0.43
CA ASP A 285 -13.28 5.97 -0.83
C ASP A 285 -14.58 5.35 -0.28
N ILE A 286 -14.93 5.61 0.98
CA ILE A 286 -16.20 5.20 1.58
C ILE A 286 -17.37 5.79 0.79
N ALA A 287 -17.30 7.09 0.44
CA ALA A 287 -18.33 7.74 -0.36
C ALA A 287 -18.51 7.07 -1.74
N GLN A 288 -17.42 6.83 -2.46
CA GLN A 288 -17.43 6.15 -3.76
C GLN A 288 -18.00 4.73 -3.65
N TRP A 289 -17.62 3.99 -2.61
CA TRP A 289 -18.10 2.64 -2.38
C TRP A 289 -19.61 2.61 -2.08
N GLY A 290 -20.07 3.46 -1.16
CA GLY A 290 -21.48 3.57 -0.77
C GLY A 290 -22.38 4.06 -1.90
N LEU A 291 -21.88 4.97 -2.75
CA LEU A 291 -22.59 5.40 -3.98
C LEU A 291 -22.56 4.33 -5.08
N GLY A 292 -21.63 3.37 -5.01
CA GLY A 292 -21.46 2.35 -6.02
C GLY A 292 -20.86 2.83 -7.33
N THR A 293 -19.99 3.82 -7.22
CA THR A 293 -19.37 4.53 -8.34
C THR A 293 -17.90 4.16 -8.54
N ASP A 294 -17.45 3.01 -8.04
CA ASP A 294 -16.07 2.51 -8.19
C ASP A 294 -15.62 2.37 -9.67
N GLY A 295 -16.55 2.10 -10.58
CA GLY A 295 -16.29 2.03 -12.02
C GLY A 295 -16.37 3.37 -12.75
N THR A 296 -16.75 4.44 -12.05
CA THR A 296 -16.97 5.78 -12.60
C THR A 296 -16.40 6.84 -11.64
N GLY A 297 -16.83 8.08 -11.78
CA GLY A 297 -16.42 9.17 -10.90
C GLY A 297 -17.29 10.39 -11.12
N PRO A 298 -17.00 11.50 -10.43
CA PRO A 298 -17.74 12.73 -10.67
C PRO A 298 -17.53 13.24 -12.10
N VAL A 299 -18.59 13.81 -12.66
CA VAL A 299 -18.58 14.46 -13.98
C VAL A 299 -18.13 15.92 -13.90
N GLU A 300 -18.16 16.49 -12.69
CA GLU A 300 -17.73 17.86 -12.41
C GLU A 300 -17.13 17.93 -11.01
N VAL A 301 -16.05 18.69 -10.85
CA VAL A 301 -15.43 19.01 -9.56
C VAL A 301 -15.35 20.53 -9.44
N GLU A 302 -16.02 21.08 -8.44
CA GLU A 302 -16.04 22.50 -8.10
C GLU A 302 -15.08 22.76 -6.94
N HIS A 303 -14.08 23.62 -7.15
CA HIS A 303 -13.31 24.20 -6.06
C HIS A 303 -14.12 25.30 -5.39
N VAL A 304 -14.38 25.17 -4.09
CA VAL A 304 -15.11 26.18 -3.31
C VAL A 304 -14.13 27.04 -2.51
N TYR A 305 -13.20 26.40 -1.79
CA TYR A 305 -12.25 27.10 -0.93
C TYR A 305 -10.99 26.27 -0.68
N ALA A 306 -9.84 26.93 -0.55
CA ALA A 306 -8.64 26.33 0.01
C ALA A 306 -7.75 27.39 0.67
N ASP A 307 -7.14 27.03 1.79
CA ASP A 307 -6.12 27.84 2.47
C ASP A 307 -4.74 27.23 2.32
N TYR A 308 -3.73 28.09 2.29
CA TYR A 308 -2.33 27.68 2.21
C TYR A 308 -1.49 28.44 3.23
N LEU A 309 -0.33 27.88 3.57
CA LEU A 309 0.67 28.62 4.34
C LEU A 309 1.27 29.76 3.49
N PRO A 310 1.88 30.79 4.13
CA PRO A 310 2.49 31.89 3.40
C PRO A 310 3.49 31.42 2.34
N LYS A 311 3.51 32.09 1.19
CA LYS A 311 4.46 31.79 0.10
C LYS A 311 5.90 31.79 0.64
N GLY A 312 6.68 30.77 0.28
CA GLY A 312 8.05 30.58 0.77
C GLY A 312 8.15 29.67 2.00
N SER A 313 7.03 29.25 2.59
CA SER A 313 7.00 28.14 3.53
C SER A 313 7.49 26.85 2.87
N LEU A 314 8.07 25.94 3.65
CA LEU A 314 8.48 24.62 3.16
C LEU A 314 7.27 23.77 2.74
N PHE A 315 6.18 23.88 3.50
CA PHE A 315 4.92 23.20 3.21
C PHE A 315 4.06 24.05 2.27
N ASP A 316 3.55 23.42 1.21
CA ASP A 316 2.80 24.07 0.13
C ASP A 316 1.48 23.34 -0.21
N ALA A 317 1.15 22.26 0.52
CA ALA A 317 -0.15 21.63 0.46
C ALA A 317 -1.23 22.46 1.18
N ALA A 318 -2.49 22.27 0.79
CA ALA A 318 -3.61 22.98 1.38
C ALA A 318 -3.77 22.62 2.87
N THR A 319 -4.06 23.64 3.69
CA THR A 319 -4.29 23.54 5.14
C THR A 319 -5.77 23.35 5.48
N HIS A 320 -6.65 24.01 4.72
CA HIS A 320 -8.09 23.81 4.69
C HIS A 320 -8.55 23.63 3.25
N ILE A 321 -9.59 22.84 3.06
CA ILE A 321 -10.17 22.55 1.76
C ILE A 321 -11.69 22.54 1.85
N HIS A 322 -12.33 22.91 0.76
CA HIS A 322 -13.74 22.68 0.50
C HIS A 322 -13.91 22.53 -1.02
N PHE A 323 -14.44 21.39 -1.43
CA PHE A 323 -14.79 21.14 -2.83
C PHE A 323 -16.09 20.37 -2.93
N ARG A 324 -16.73 20.44 -4.10
CA ARG A 324 -17.91 19.65 -4.43
C ARG A 324 -17.64 18.80 -5.66
N CYS A 325 -18.27 17.65 -5.69
CA CYS A 325 -18.24 16.69 -6.77
C CYS A 325 -19.68 16.41 -7.20
N LYS A 326 -19.98 16.56 -8.49
CA LYS A 326 -21.29 16.20 -9.05
C LYS A 326 -21.17 14.89 -9.81
N TYR A 327 -22.06 13.96 -9.54
CA TYR A 327 -22.16 12.68 -10.25
C TYR A 327 -23.21 12.75 -11.38
N ALA A 328 -23.13 11.82 -12.32
CA ALA A 328 -23.98 11.81 -13.52
C ALA A 328 -25.48 11.65 -13.21
N ASP A 329 -25.82 11.01 -12.09
CA ASP A 329 -27.19 10.80 -11.60
C ASP A 329 -27.77 12.00 -10.82
N GLY A 330 -26.98 13.06 -10.68
CA GLY A 330 -27.31 14.30 -9.97
C GLY A 330 -26.87 14.33 -8.51
N THR A 331 -26.32 13.23 -7.96
CA THR A 331 -25.84 13.20 -6.57
C THR A 331 -24.67 14.16 -6.39
N VAL A 332 -24.64 14.87 -5.25
CA VAL A 332 -23.57 15.83 -4.91
C VAL A 332 -22.80 15.34 -3.70
N LEU A 333 -21.48 15.21 -3.84
CA LEU A 333 -20.57 15.01 -2.72
C LEU A 333 -19.93 16.34 -2.36
N GLU A 334 -20.00 16.72 -1.08
CA GLU A 334 -19.32 17.90 -0.54
C GLU A 334 -18.25 17.44 0.47
N CYS A 335 -16.99 17.80 0.21
CA CYS A 335 -15.87 17.45 1.08
C CYS A 335 -15.25 18.71 1.67
N ARG A 336 -15.03 18.72 2.98
CA ARG A 336 -14.47 19.87 3.70
C ARG A 336 -13.49 19.46 4.78
N THR A 337 -12.59 20.38 5.13
CA THR A 337 -11.81 20.24 6.37
C THR A 337 -12.71 20.37 7.57
N ALA A 338 -12.82 19.31 8.38
CA ALA A 338 -13.70 19.27 9.54
C ALA A 338 -13.28 18.16 10.52
N GLU A 339 -13.90 18.17 11.70
CA GLU A 339 -13.80 17.11 12.70
C GLU A 339 -15.13 16.33 12.79
N PRO A 340 -15.11 15.00 13.01
CA PRO A 340 -13.91 14.16 13.08
C PRO A 340 -13.18 14.08 11.73
N GLN A 341 -11.87 13.79 11.78
CA GLN A 341 -10.94 13.86 10.63
C GLN A 341 -11.33 12.96 9.46
N VAL A 342 -12.06 11.89 9.72
CA VAL A 342 -12.58 10.97 8.71
C VAL A 342 -14.05 10.77 9.04
N ARG A 343 -14.94 11.22 8.15
CA ARG A 343 -16.38 11.00 8.24
C ARG A 343 -16.96 10.90 6.85
N CYS A 344 -17.93 10.02 6.67
CA CYS A 344 -18.76 9.97 5.48
C CYS A 344 -20.24 9.88 5.89
N THR A 345 -21.07 10.80 5.42
CA THR A 345 -22.50 10.85 5.71
C THR A 345 -23.30 10.89 4.41
N PHE A 346 -24.18 9.91 4.22
CA PHE A 346 -25.07 9.78 3.09
C PHE A 346 -26.46 10.30 3.46
N TYR A 347 -26.97 11.24 2.69
CA TYR A 347 -28.33 11.77 2.82
C TYR A 347 -29.16 11.24 1.65
N GLY A 348 -30.09 10.35 1.96
CA GLY A 348 -31.06 9.85 1.00
C GLY A 348 -32.47 10.38 1.28
N THR A 349 -33.39 10.15 0.34
CA THR A 349 -34.78 10.61 0.42
C THR A 349 -35.52 10.08 1.65
N ASP A 350 -35.12 8.91 2.16
CA ASP A 350 -35.84 8.18 3.20
C ASP A 350 -35.03 8.07 4.51
N GLY A 351 -33.80 8.59 4.55
CA GLY A 351 -32.97 8.52 5.74
C GLY A 351 -31.53 9.03 5.58
N VAL A 352 -30.78 8.93 6.67
CA VAL A 352 -29.37 9.33 6.73
C VAL A 352 -28.54 8.18 7.31
N ALA A 353 -27.40 7.89 6.68
CA ALA A 353 -26.43 6.90 7.16
C ALA A 353 -25.06 7.56 7.30
N SER A 354 -24.35 7.33 8.40
CA SER A 354 -23.06 7.98 8.68
C SER A 354 -22.09 7.02 9.33
N ILE A 355 -20.80 7.21 9.06
CA ILE A 355 -19.70 6.60 9.81
C ILE A 355 -18.56 7.59 9.97
N ASP A 356 -17.83 7.48 11.06
CA ASP A 356 -16.57 8.18 11.28
C ASP A 356 -15.51 7.24 11.85
N ASN A 357 -14.28 7.74 12.01
CA ASN A 357 -13.16 6.95 12.54
C ASN A 357 -13.25 6.62 14.04
N MET A 358 -14.35 6.98 14.72
CA MET A 358 -14.62 6.59 16.11
C MET A 358 -15.58 5.40 16.23
N GLY A 359 -16.14 4.91 15.11
CA GLY A 359 -17.10 3.82 15.06
C GLY A 359 -18.53 4.32 14.98
#